data_AF-A0A970WKV9-F1
#
_entry.id   AF-A0A970WKV9-F1
#
_cell.length_a   1.000
_cell.length_b   1.000
_cell.length_c   1.000
_cell.angle_alpha   90.00
_cell.angle_beta   90.00
_cell.angle_gamma   90.00
#
_symmetry.space_group_name_H-M   'P 1'
#
loop_
_entity.id
_entity.type
_entity.pdbx_description
1 polymer ?
#
loop_
_entity_poly.entity_id
_entity_poly.type
_entity_poly.pdbx_seq_one_letter_code
_entity_poly.pdbx_strand_id
1 'polypeptide(L)'
;MIGFRGPTNLGHRISDQTVGNILKEHRIEPVPDRKRQTTWKTFLKAHWDCLAAIDFTTIEVWTRGGLVTYYLLFVMELATR
;
A
#
# COMPACT_ATOMS: atom_id res chain seq x y z
N MET A 1 -0.88 -21.36 -27.87
CA MET A 1 0.28 -20.97 -27.04
C MET A 1 0.31 -19.45 -27.01
N ILE A 2 -0.14 -18.84 -25.92
CA ILE A 2 -0.33 -17.39 -25.81
C ILE A 2 0.94 -16.82 -25.17
N GLY A 3 1.76 -16.12 -25.94
CA GLY A 3 2.98 -15.48 -25.44
C GLY A 3 2.67 -14.10 -24.87
N PHE A 4 2.76 -13.95 -23.55
CA PHE A 4 2.69 -12.65 -22.88
C PHE A 4 4.09 -12.02 -22.85
N ARG A 5 4.16 -10.69 -22.96
CA ARG A 5 5.40 -9.93 -23.18
C ARG A 5 5.98 -9.54 -21.81
N GLY A 6 7.18 -10.05 -21.49
CA GLY A 6 7.97 -9.60 -20.35
C GLY A 6 8.40 -8.12 -20.46
N PRO A 7 9.04 -7.57 -19.41
CA PRO A 7 9.34 -6.14 -19.32
C PRO A 7 10.21 -5.65 -20.50
N THR A 8 9.61 -4.81 -21.35
CA THR A 8 10.20 -4.28 -22.59
C THR A 8 11.28 -3.20 -22.38
N ASN A 9 11.54 -2.80 -21.13
CA ASN A 9 12.33 -1.62 -20.80
C ASN A 9 13.86 -1.85 -20.72
N LEU A 10 14.32 -3.10 -20.85
CA LEU A 10 15.73 -3.47 -20.64
C LEU A 10 16.44 -3.94 -21.92
N GLY A 11 15.79 -3.89 -23.08
CA GLY A 11 16.40 -4.33 -24.36
C GLY A 11 16.63 -5.84 -24.49
N HIS A 12 16.37 -6.62 -23.44
CA HIS A 12 16.52 -8.08 -23.44
C HIS A 12 15.18 -8.78 -23.72
N ARG A 13 15.17 -9.68 -24.72
CA ARG A 13 14.05 -10.60 -24.94
C ARG A 13 14.23 -11.82 -24.03
N ILE A 14 13.68 -11.75 -22.83
CA ILE A 14 13.68 -12.86 -21.87
C ILE A 14 12.25 -13.40 -21.77
N SER A 15 12.11 -14.72 -21.74
CA SER A 15 10.79 -15.35 -21.54
C SER A 15 10.38 -15.28 -20.07
N ASP A 16 9.08 -15.16 -19.79
CA ASP A 16 8.56 -15.20 -18.41
C ASP A 16 8.97 -16.49 -17.68
N GLN A 17 9.11 -17.59 -18.42
CA GLN A 17 9.61 -18.87 -17.90
C GLN A 17 11.07 -18.76 -17.42
N THR A 18 11.93 -18.05 -18.15
CA THR A 18 13.32 -17.80 -17.73
C THR A 18 13.35 -16.97 -16.44
N VAL A 19 12.53 -15.92 -16.35
CA VAL A 19 12.40 -15.13 -15.13
C VAL A 19 11.91 -16.00 -13.96
N GLY A 20 10.87 -16.82 -14.19
CA GLY A 20 10.33 -17.74 -13.18
C GLY A 20 11.36 -18.78 -12.70
N ASN A 21 12.18 -19.32 -13.60
CA ASN A 21 13.23 -20.28 -13.27
C ASN A 21 14.33 -19.64 -12.41
N ILE A 22 14.79 -18.43 -12.77
CA ILE A 22 15.78 -17.68 -11.98
C ILE A 22 15.24 -17.40 -10.58
N LEU A 23 13.99 -16.93 -10.46
CA LEU A 23 13.36 -16.67 -9.17
C LEU A 23 13.29 -17.97 -8.33
N LYS A 24 12.90 -19.10 -8.94
CA LYS A 24 12.83 -20.39 -8.26
C LYS A 24 14.21 -20.89 -7.79
N GLU A 25 15.25 -20.71 -8.60
CA GLU A 25 16.64 -21.04 -8.24
C GLU A 25 17.10 -20.24 -7.02
N HIS A 26 16.71 -18.97 -6.92
CA HIS A 26 16.94 -18.12 -5.76
C HIS A 26 15.94 -18.32 -4.61
N ARG A 27 15.12 -19.39 -4.64
CA ARG A 27 14.08 -19.71 -3.64
C ARG A 27 13.06 -18.59 -3.43
N ILE A 28 12.86 -17.77 -4.46
CA ILE A 28 11.83 -16.76 -4.50
C ILE A 28 10.58 -17.41 -5.09
N GLU A 29 9.55 -17.54 -4.27
CA GLU A 29 8.28 -18.14 -4.70
C GLU A 29 7.64 -17.33 -5.84
N PRO A 30 7.11 -18.02 -6.88
CA PRO A 30 6.34 -17.36 -7.93
C PRO A 30 5.06 -16.75 -7.37
N VAL A 31 4.54 -15.72 -8.02
CA VAL A 31 3.22 -15.15 -7.69
C VAL A 31 2.17 -16.18 -8.13
N PRO A 32 1.24 -16.64 -7.28
CA PRO A 32 0.62 -15.93 -6.16
C PRO A 32 1.15 -16.25 -4.75
N ASP A 33 1.96 -17.29 -4.56
CA ASP A 33 2.37 -17.78 -3.22
C ASP A 33 3.21 -16.75 -2.45
N ARG A 34 3.98 -15.94 -3.17
CA ARG A 34 4.72 -14.78 -2.65
C ARG A 34 3.85 -13.77 -1.89
N LYS A 35 2.55 -13.67 -2.18
CA LYS A 35 1.65 -12.61 -1.66
C LYS A 35 1.09 -12.89 -0.26
N ARG A 36 1.43 -14.00 0.42
CA ARG A 36 0.81 -14.39 1.71
C ARG A 36 1.72 -14.40 2.94
N GLN A 37 3.00 -14.06 2.82
CA GLN A 37 3.94 -14.14 3.94
C GLN A 37 3.93 -12.89 4.84
N THR A 38 3.65 -11.72 4.28
CA THR A 38 3.65 -10.46 5.05
C THR A 38 2.28 -10.25 5.68
N THR A 39 2.19 -10.44 6.99
CA THR A 39 0.96 -10.08 7.71
C THR A 39 0.74 -8.56 7.64
N TRP A 40 -0.52 -8.13 7.69
CA TRP A 40 -0.87 -6.72 7.81
C TRP A 40 -0.12 -6.02 8.95
N LYS A 41 0.09 -6.72 10.07
CA LYS A 41 0.86 -6.22 11.21
C LYS A 41 2.32 -5.96 10.85
N THR A 42 2.97 -6.87 10.13
CA THR A 42 4.36 -6.72 9.67
C THR A 42 4.47 -5.55 8.69
N PHE A 43 3.54 -5.43 7.75
CA PHE A 43 3.50 -4.35 6.78
C PHE A 43 3.34 -2.98 7.46
N LEU A 44 2.36 -2.84 8.38
CA LEU A 44 2.12 -1.60 9.10
C LEU A 44 3.30 -1.20 9.98
N LYS A 45 3.94 -2.16 10.66
CA LYS A 45 5.16 -1.90 11.44
C LYS A 45 6.32 -1.38 10.59
N ALA A 46 6.52 -1.94 9.40
CA ALA A 46 7.63 -1.55 8.54
C ALA A 46 7.51 -0.12 7.98
N HIS A 47 6.29 0.43 7.95
CA HIS A 47 6.00 1.75 7.39
C HIS A 47 5.47 2.73 8.44
N TRP A 48 5.52 2.38 9.74
CA TRP A 48 4.88 3.15 10.80
C TRP A 48 5.33 4.62 10.83
N ASP A 49 6.62 4.86 10.63
CA ASP A 49 7.25 6.20 10.56
C ASP A 49 6.87 7.02 9.31
N CYS A 50 6.26 6.37 8.31
CA CYS A 50 5.82 7.01 7.07
C CYS A 50 4.29 7.09 6.96
N LEU A 51 3.54 6.59 7.96
CA LEU A 51 2.08 6.55 7.93
C LEU A 51 1.48 7.74 8.70
N ALA A 52 0.46 8.33 8.10
CA ALA A 52 -0.40 9.31 8.74
C ALA A 52 -1.86 8.84 8.64
N ALA A 53 -2.62 9.04 9.72
CA ALA A 53 -4.07 8.94 9.68
C ALA A 53 -4.67 10.31 9.32
N ILE A 54 -5.69 10.29 8.48
CA ILE A 54 -6.50 11.44 8.12
C ILE A 54 -7.94 11.10 8.40
N ASP A 55 -8.64 12.00 9.07
CA ASP A 55 -10.04 11.80 9.38
C ASP A 55 -10.77 13.15 9.45
N PHE A 56 -12.09 13.08 9.36
CA PHE A 56 -12.95 14.24 9.26
C PHE A 56 -14.14 14.08 10.19
N THR A 57 -14.42 15.13 10.97
CA THR A 57 -15.55 15.15 11.89
C THR A 57 -16.32 16.45 11.80
N THR A 58 -17.56 16.42 12.27
CA THR A 58 -18.47 17.57 12.32
C THR A 58 -18.74 17.95 13.77
N ILE A 59 -18.65 19.23 14.07
CA ILE A 59 -18.94 19.77 15.40
C ILE A 59 -20.08 20.76 15.27
N GLU A 60 -21.20 20.49 15.92
CA GLU A 60 -22.32 21.42 16.00
C GLU A 60 -22.10 22.38 17.17
N VAL A 61 -22.05 23.68 16.88
CA VAL A 61 -21.84 24.74 17.86
C VAL A 61 -23.07 25.63 17.92
N TRP A 62 -23.64 25.78 19.11
CA TRP A 62 -24.72 26.72 19.35
C TRP A 62 -24.16 28.14 19.45
N THR A 63 -24.49 29.00 18.49
CA THR A 63 -24.09 30.41 18.48
C THR A 63 -25.28 31.32 18.79
N ARG A 64 -25.02 32.61 19.04
CA ARG A 64 -26.10 33.60 19.25
C ARG A 64 -27.02 33.75 18.03
N GLY A 65 -26.56 33.37 16.83
CA GLY A 65 -27.32 33.41 15.58
C GLY A 65 -27.98 32.08 15.19
N GLY A 66 -27.84 31.03 16.00
CA GLY A 66 -28.35 29.68 15.71
C GLY A 66 -27.28 28.60 15.76
N LEU A 67 -27.67 27.37 15.41
CA LEU A 67 -26.77 26.22 15.33
C LEU A 67 -25.89 26.32 14.08
N VAL A 68 -24.58 26.19 14.25
CA VAL A 68 -23.60 26.22 13.17
C VAL A 68 -22.81 24.91 13.18
N THR A 69 -22.76 24.22 12.04
CA THR A 69 -21.95 23.02 11.86
C THR A 69 -20.57 23.38 11.35
N TYR A 70 -19.54 23.00 12.11
CA TYR A 70 -18.14 23.10 11.71
C TYR A 70 -17.64 21.77 11.20
N TYR A 71 -16.87 21.81 10.13
CA TYR A 71 -16.25 20.67 9.48
C TYR A 71 -14.76 20.68 9.80
N LEU A 72 -14.28 19.68 10.53
CA LEU A 72 -12.90 19.56 10.98
C LEU A 72 -12.22 18.40 10.26
N LEU A 73 -11.31 18.72 9.35
CA LEU A 73 -10.34 17.77 8.79
C LEU A 73 -9.07 17.81 9.64
N PHE A 74 -8.58 16.67 10.08
CA PHE A 74 -7.30 16.58 10.78
C PHE A 74 -6.43 15.46 10.24
N VAL A 75 -5.11 15.64 10.37
CA VAL A 75 -4.09 14.68 9.99
C VAL A 75 -3.19 14.45 11.19
N MET A 76 -2.84 13.20 11.45
CA MET A 76 -1.95 12.81 12.54
C MET A 76 -0.91 11.82 12.05
N GLU A 77 0.35 12.08 12.36
CA GLU A 77 1.42 11.10 12.18
C GLU A 77 1.22 9.95 13.18
N LEU A 78 1.26 8.71 12.70
CA LEU A 78 1.00 7.54 13.54
C LEU A 78 2.19 7.18 14.44
N ALA A 79 3.41 7.53 14.03
CA ALA A 79 4.63 7.23 14.77
C ALA A 79 4.80 8.02 16.07
N THR A 80 4.18 9.19 16.18
CA THR A 80 4.31 10.11 17.32
C THR A 80 3.22 9.95 18.36
N ARG A 81 2.44 8.86 18.30
CA ARG A 81 1.28 8.58 19.15
C ARG A 81 1.43 7.24 19.87
#